data_AF-A0A519PJV1-F1
#
_entry.id   AF-A0A519PJV1-F1
#
_cell.length_a   1.000
_cell.length_b   1.000
_cell.length_c   1.000
_cell.angle_alpha   90.00
_cell.angle_beta   90.00
_cell.angle_gamma   90.00
#
_symmetry.space_group_name_H-M   'P 1'
#
loop_
_entity.id
_entity.type
_entity.pdbx_description
1 polymer ?
#
loop_
_entity_poly.entity_id
_entity_poly.type
_entity_poly.pdbx_seq_one_letter_code
_entity_poly.pdbx_strand_id
1 'polypeptide(L)' 'SPAGGFPGTWPSQLPSPIGITIDQVWRSRDLAFISRKIGQPNGSDHRPVVTEFTRAK' A
#
# COMPACT_ATOMS: atom_id res chain seq x y z
N SER A 1 -9.47 8.82 -4.39
CA SER A 1 -8.10 9.20 -4.80
C SER A 1 -7.47 8.01 -5.52
N PRO A 2 -6.60 8.24 -6.51
CA PRO A 2 -5.84 7.15 -7.13
C PRO A 2 -4.99 6.42 -6.10
N ALA A 3 -4.77 5.11 -6.31
CA ALA A 3 -3.85 4.33 -5.48
C ALA A 3 -2.43 4.89 -5.66
N GLY A 4 -1.82 5.38 -4.58
CA GLY A 4 -0.49 5.98 -4.64
C GLY A 4 0.56 4.96 -5.07
N GLY A 5 1.22 5.22 -6.20
CA GLY A 5 2.26 4.36 -6.77
C GLY A 5 3.62 4.46 -6.09
N PHE A 6 3.76 5.27 -5.04
CA PHE A 6 4.98 5.45 -4.27
C PHE A 6 4.67 5.49 -2.76
N PRO A 7 5.52 4.91 -1.90
CA PRO A 7 6.70 4.09 -2.24
C PRO A 7 6.33 2.73 -2.85
N GLY A 8 7.22 2.19 -3.69
CA GLY A 8 7.06 0.88 -4.34
C GLY A 8 6.92 -0.28 -3.36
N THR A 9 6.18 -1.31 -3.75
CA THR A 9 5.95 -2.51 -2.92
C THR A 9 6.88 -3.65 -3.28
N TRP A 10 7.41 -3.67 -4.51
CA TRP A 10 8.30 -4.72 -5.02
C TRP A 10 9.38 -4.14 -5.96
N PRO A 11 10.58 -4.74 -6.04
CA PRO A 11 11.12 -5.71 -5.09
C PRO A 11 11.56 -5.02 -3.80
N SER A 12 11.31 -5.63 -2.64
CA SER A 12 11.55 -5.06 -1.30
C SER A 12 13.03 -4.77 -0.99
N GLN A 13 13.91 -5.36 -1.80
CA GLN A 13 15.36 -5.26 -1.75
C GLN A 13 15.89 -3.97 -2.41
N LEU A 14 15.12 -3.34 -3.30
CA LEU A 14 15.51 -2.10 -3.96
C LEU A 14 15.01 -0.86 -3.18
N PRO A 15 15.73 0.28 -3.27
CA PRO A 15 15.24 1.56 -2.76
C PRO A 15 13.89 1.94 -3.37
N SER A 16 13.01 2.55 -2.56
CA SER A 16 11.65 2.89 -2.96
C SER A 16 11.48 3.70 -4.26
N PRO A 17 12.39 4.62 -4.65
CA PRO A 17 12.27 5.35 -5.92
C PRO A 17 12.33 4.50 -7.19
N ILE A 18 12.93 3.30 -7.12
CA ILE A 18 13.01 2.36 -8.23
C ILE A 18 12.14 1.10 -8.00
N GLY A 19 11.40 1.08 -6.90
CA GLY A 19 10.40 0.05 -6.63
C GLY A 19 9.12 0.30 -7.41
N ILE A 20 8.45 -0.78 -7.78
CA ILE A 20 7.17 -0.78 -8.50
C ILE A 20 6.06 -1.09 -7.50
N THR A 21 4.97 -0.33 -7.56
CA THR A 21 3.77 -0.63 -6.78
C THR A 21 2.88 -1.58 -7.56
N ILE A 22 2.98 -2.87 -7.27
CA ILE A 22 2.13 -3.92 -7.88
C ILE A 22 1.09 -4.48 -6.91
N ASP A 23 1.19 -4.17 -5.61
CA ASP A 23 0.24 -4.60 -4.58
C ASP A 23 -0.83 -3.52 -4.36
N GLN A 24 -2.05 -3.81 -4.81
CA GLN A 24 -3.19 -2.89 -4.78
C GLN A 24 -4.19 -3.27 -3.70
N VAL A 25 -4.79 -2.25 -3.06
CA VAL A 25 -5.87 -2.43 -2.07
C VAL A 25 -7.12 -1.76 -2.59
N TRP A 26 -8.08 -2.58 -3.04
CA TRP A 26 -9.39 -2.12 -3.49
C TRP A 26 -10.39 -2.14 -2.33
N ARG A 27 -11.34 -1.21 -2.33
CA ARG A 27 -12.41 -1.13 -1.33
C ARG A 27 -13.76 -0.85 -1.97
N SER A 28 -14.80 -1.30 -1.29
CA SER A 28 -16.19 -0.95 -1.59
C SER A 28 -16.49 0.51 -1.21
N ARG A 29 -17.63 1.05 -1.70
CA ARG A 29 -18.01 2.46 -1.50
C ARG A 29 -18.45 2.79 -0.07
N ASP A 30 -18.90 1.79 0.68
CA ASP A 30 -19.31 1.84 2.08
C ASP A 30 -18.13 1.92 3.07
N LEU A 31 -16.89 1.88 2.59
CA LEU A 31 -15.69 2.11 3.38
C LEU A 31 -15.06 3.46 3.03
N ALA A 32 -14.79 4.31 4.01
CA ALA A 32 -14.00 5.53 3.84
C ALA A 32 -12.52 5.25 4.12
N PHE A 33 -11.65 5.81 3.29
CA PHE A 33 -10.19 5.70 3.42
C PHE A 33 -9.67 6.63 4.51
N ILE A 34 -8.90 6.09 5.47
CA ILE A 34 -8.25 6.87 6.53
C ILE A 34 -6.77 7.05 6.21
N SER A 35 -6.03 5.95 6.02
CA SER A 35 -4.59 6.01 5.80
C SER A 35 -4.07 4.82 5.01
N ARG A 36 -2.94 5.00 4.34
CA ARG A 36 -2.14 3.94 3.70
C ARG A 36 -0.67 4.21 3.96
N LYS A 37 0.07 3.17 4.32
CA LYS A 37 1.53 3.22 4.44
C LYS A 37 2.14 1.90 3.99
N ILE A 38 3.42 1.97 3.65
CA ILE A 38 4.26 0.78 3.49
C ILE A 38 4.74 0.34 4.88
N GLY A 39 4.54 -0.94 5.17
CA GLY A 39 4.93 -1.57 6.43
C GLY A 39 6.42 -1.88 6.51
N GLN A 40 6.85 -2.24 7.71
CA GLN A 40 8.22 -2.70 7.97
C GLN A 40 8.51 -4.01 7.22
N PRO A 41 9.79 -4.29 6.89
CA PRO A 41 10.14 -5.56 6.25
C PRO A 41 9.77 -6.75 7.15
N ASN A 42 9.24 -7.80 6.53
CA ASN A 42 8.79 -9.01 7.21
C ASN A 42 9.43 -10.30 6.62
N GLY A 43 10.50 -10.16 5.83
CA GLY A 43 11.19 -11.28 5.16
C GLY A 43 10.69 -11.61 3.75
N SER A 44 9.59 -10.99 3.29
CA SER A 44 9.12 -11.14 1.90
C SER A 44 9.94 -10.27 0.92
N ASP A 45 9.97 -10.69 -0.35
CA ASP A 45 10.39 -9.89 -1.50
C ASP A 45 9.41 -8.76 -1.85
N HIS A 46 8.27 -8.68 -1.16
CA HIS A 46 7.36 -7.54 -1.15
C HIS A 46 7.41 -6.78 0.18
N ARG A 47 7.03 -5.49 0.16
CA ARG A 47 6.75 -4.70 1.36
C ARG A 47 5.25 -4.72 1.67
N PRO A 48 4.84 -4.92 2.93
CA PRO A 48 3.42 -4.93 3.29
C PRO A 48 2.74 -3.59 2.98
N VAL A 49 1.51 -3.63 2.48
CA VAL A 49 0.64 -2.44 2.40
C VAL A 49 -0.30 -2.45 3.61
N VAL A 50 -0.14 -1.47 4.50
CA VAL A 50 -0.99 -1.32 5.68
C VAL A 50 -1.98 -0.20 5.43
N THR A 51 -3.27 -0.53 5.43
CA THR A 51 -4.36 0.40 5.13
C THR A 51 -5.37 0.43 6.26
N GLU A 52 -5.85 1.62 6.60
CA GLU A 52 -6.91 1.82 7.58
C GLU A 52 -8.17 2.38 6.88
N PHE A 53 -9.30 1.80 7.23
CA PHE A 53 -10.62 2.20 6.76
C PHE A 53 -11.57 2.43 7.94
N THR A 54 -12.56 3.29 7.72
CA THR A 54 -13.75 3.39 8.57
C THR A 54 -14.99 3.17 7.73
N ARG A 55 -16.18 3.06 8.34
CA ARG A 55 -17.44 3.07 7.58
C ARG A 55 -17.66 4.45 6.97
N ALA A 56 -18.10 4.48 5.71
CA ALA A 56 -18.58 5.71 5.09
C ALA A 56 -19.84 6.19 5.80
N LYS A 57 -20.01 7.51 5.87
CA LYS A 57 -21.24 8.15 6.35
C LYS A 57 -22.26 8.27 5.22
#